data_AF-A0A6F9BZT8-F1
#
_entry.id   AF-A0A6F9BZT8-F1
#
_cell.length_a   1.000
_cell.length_b   1.000
_cell.length_c   1.000
_cell.angle_alpha   90.00
_cell.angle_beta   90.00
_cell.angle_gamma   90.00
#
_symmetry.space_group_name_H-M   'P 1'
#
loop_
_entity.id
_entity.type
_entity.pdbx_description
1 polymer ?
#
loop_
_entity_poly.entity_id
_entity_poly.type
_entity_poly.pdbx_seq_one_letter_code
_entity_poly.pdbx_strand_id
1 'polypeptide(L)'
;MGSLLQMGRCKQALVLCLSASVMSFFIHHYCTTEEDTDKCVPQQIRALPSTSPRQPNCICQGNGVFELKDHLPKDQYDDIVTLSVSSGVLAIEALGEGDKEGQGEQEITVQSTSLSDLNNLLGRMTYTSTVYRMRTGDLAHFTFEHHEAVFPIVIQQPSVPVLYDIGNDINSRVTIVTKTFLRYTELQVLISSIRTYYKDIKIIIADDSLEPQKVNGPNIEQYIMPPAQGWFAGRNLAVSQVTTKYFIWVDDDFLFTDKTKIENLVEVMEATPELDVEGNGEDGGCLNRNGAVKYQPVPGFPTCSFTSGVVNLFLGRTDAVLKVGFDPRLKRVAHSEFFMDGLGSLLVASCSHVSIDHQPKIENTKYSSFQNQQSKDIEDKLAHHFFKNHLKCIRYG
;
A
#
# COMPACT_ATOMS: atom_id res chain seq x y z
N MET A 1 34.01 48.91 28.19
CA MET A 1 33.06 48.07 28.95
C MET A 1 32.33 47.21 27.94
N GLY A 2 32.24 45.90 28.17
CA GLY A 2 31.72 44.95 27.18
C GLY A 2 30.20 44.85 27.17
N SER A 3 29.62 44.54 26.01
CA SER A 3 28.21 44.15 25.89
C SER A 3 27.98 42.78 26.52
N LEU A 4 26.92 42.61 27.32
CA LEU A 4 26.43 41.27 27.67
C LEU A 4 25.59 40.74 26.50
N LEU A 5 26.00 39.59 25.97
CA LEU A 5 25.17 38.78 25.08
C LEU A 5 23.99 38.22 25.87
N GLN A 6 22.77 38.61 25.52
CA GLN A 6 21.55 38.03 26.05
C GLN A 6 21.29 36.69 25.34
N MET A 7 21.59 35.58 26.00
CA MET A 7 21.33 34.24 25.45
C MET A 7 19.84 34.00 25.27
N GLY A 8 19.39 33.81 24.02
CA GLY A 8 18.03 33.38 23.72
C GLY A 8 17.77 31.96 24.23
N ARG A 9 16.57 31.72 24.78
CA ARG A 9 16.16 30.39 25.26
C ARG A 9 15.84 29.48 24.07
N CYS A 10 16.70 28.50 23.80
CA CYS A 10 16.40 27.45 22.84
C CYS A 10 15.35 26.48 23.42
N LYS A 11 14.23 26.27 22.73
CA LYS A 11 13.26 25.22 23.08
C LYS A 11 13.64 23.93 22.36
N GLN A 12 13.87 22.87 23.12
CA GLN A 12 13.98 21.52 22.56
C GLN A 12 12.58 20.98 22.25
N ALA A 13 12.43 20.33 21.11
CA ALA A 13 11.21 19.64 20.72
C ALA A 13 11.55 18.20 20.29
N LEU A 14 10.86 17.22 20.87
CA LEU A 14 11.00 15.81 20.49
C LEU A 14 10.20 15.55 19.22
N VAL A 15 10.85 15.05 18.17
CA VAL A 15 10.20 14.71 16.90
C VAL A 15 10.19 13.19 16.73
N LEU A 16 9.00 12.59 16.82
CA LEU A 16 8.76 11.18 16.57
C LEU A 16 8.75 10.89 15.07
N CYS A 17 9.83 10.29 14.56
CA CYS A 17 9.91 9.75 13.20
C CYS A 17 9.77 8.23 13.21
N LEU A 18 8.55 7.74 12.95
CA LEU A 18 8.30 6.31 12.77
C LEU A 18 8.75 5.87 11.37
N SER A 19 9.72 4.94 11.31
CA SER A 19 10.11 4.24 10.08
C SER A 19 9.93 2.73 10.29
N ALA A 20 9.33 2.04 9.31
CA ALA A 20 8.78 0.69 9.48
C ALA A 20 9.81 -0.45 9.51
N SER A 21 11.03 -0.21 10.01
CA SER A 21 12.05 -1.25 10.23
C SER A 21 13.07 -0.90 11.34
N VAL A 22 13.26 0.39 11.68
CA VAL A 22 14.06 0.83 12.84
C VAL A 22 13.41 2.09 13.43
N MET A 23 13.23 2.12 14.76
CA MET A 23 12.95 3.36 15.49
C MET A 23 14.24 4.19 15.60
N SER A 24 14.28 5.34 14.92
CA SER A 24 15.42 6.27 14.97
C SER A 24 14.93 7.66 15.35
N PHE A 25 15.14 8.04 16.60
CA PHE A 25 14.77 9.36 17.11
C PHE A 25 15.79 10.41 16.65
N PHE A 26 15.31 11.51 16.04
CA PHE A 26 16.15 12.63 15.61
C PHE A 26 15.58 13.95 16.13
N ILE A 27 16.39 14.73 16.85
CA ILE A 27 16.03 16.07 17.31
C ILE A 27 16.66 17.10 16.36
N HIS A 28 15.83 17.95 15.76
CA HIS A 28 16.29 19.18 15.10
C HIS A 28 16.33 20.34 16.11
N HIS A 29 17.32 21.23 15.99
CA HIS A 29 17.35 22.49 16.74
C HIS A 29 16.75 23.61 15.88
N TYR A 30 15.59 24.12 16.29
CA TYR A 30 14.99 25.32 15.71
C TYR A 30 15.14 26.51 16.67
N CYS A 31 15.97 27.47 16.28
CA CYS A 31 16.05 28.77 16.93
C CYS A 31 15.14 29.76 16.18
N THR A 32 13.92 29.98 16.66
CA THR A 32 13.03 31.04 16.19
C THR A 32 13.22 32.31 17.02
N THR A 33 13.54 33.43 16.38
CA THR A 33 13.48 34.76 16.98
C THR A 33 12.03 35.27 16.98
N GLU A 34 11.56 35.83 18.10
CA GLU A 34 10.20 36.36 18.22
C GLU A 34 10.06 37.72 17.50
N GLU A 35 9.50 37.70 16.29
CA GLU A 35 8.87 38.85 15.64
C GLU A 35 7.76 38.34 14.66
N ASP A 36 6.71 39.14 14.45
CA ASP A 36 5.54 38.90 13.58
C ASP A 36 4.62 37.67 13.86
N THR A 37 3.84 37.73 14.95
CA THR A 37 2.53 37.03 15.05
C THR A 37 1.43 37.88 15.73
N ASP A 38 1.28 39.16 15.36
CA ASP A 38 0.18 40.02 15.88
C ASP A 38 -0.72 40.57 14.76
N LYS A 39 -1.88 39.91 14.53
CA LYS A 39 -3.14 40.42 13.94
C LYS A 39 -4.19 39.31 13.77
N CYS A 40 -5.14 39.22 14.71
CA CYS A 40 -6.56 38.98 14.40
C CYS A 40 -7.42 39.17 15.66
N VAL A 41 -8.28 40.20 15.68
CA VAL A 41 -9.08 40.57 16.87
C VAL A 41 -10.56 40.72 16.52
N PRO A 42 -11.44 40.08 17.31
CA PRO A 42 -12.73 40.63 17.72
C PRO A 42 -12.78 40.72 19.27
N GLN A 43 -13.43 41.68 19.94
CA GLN A 43 -14.81 42.16 19.77
C GLN A 43 -15.07 43.54 20.42
N GLN A 44 -16.23 44.15 20.05
CA GLN A 44 -17.13 45.02 20.84
C GLN A 44 -16.64 46.31 21.56
N ILE A 45 -17.41 47.41 21.38
CA ILE A 45 -17.35 48.63 22.21
C ILE A 45 -18.77 49.21 22.43
N ARG A 46 -19.16 49.44 23.70
CA ARG A 46 -20.05 50.50 24.28
C ARG A 46 -20.53 50.07 25.69
N ALA A 47 -20.64 50.91 26.74
CA ALA A 47 -20.33 52.34 26.88
C ALA A 47 -20.31 52.83 28.36
N LEU A 48 -19.57 53.94 28.60
CA LEU A 48 -19.81 55.02 29.62
C LEU A 48 -19.49 54.75 31.13
N PRO A 49 -19.27 55.82 31.99
CA PRO A 49 -18.12 55.83 32.93
C PRO A 49 -18.35 56.41 34.36
N SER A 50 -17.23 56.70 35.07
CA SER A 50 -17.03 57.50 36.32
C SER A 50 -17.21 56.75 37.66
N THR A 51 -16.56 57.06 38.81
CA THR A 51 -15.63 58.15 39.25
C THR A 51 -14.39 57.64 40.04
N SER A 52 -13.50 58.55 40.47
CA SER A 52 -12.16 58.39 41.08
C SER A 52 -12.18 58.31 42.66
N PRO A 53 -11.05 58.25 43.43
CA PRO A 53 -10.03 57.18 43.54
C PRO A 53 -9.62 56.80 45.01
N ARG A 54 -8.88 55.67 45.21
CA ARG A 54 -7.66 55.53 46.08
C ARG A 54 -7.11 54.09 46.14
N GLN A 55 -5.80 53.98 46.38
CA GLN A 55 -5.01 52.75 46.65
C GLN A 55 -4.90 52.46 48.17
N PRO A 56 -4.31 51.32 48.62
CA PRO A 56 -4.04 50.04 47.93
C PRO A 56 -4.58 48.81 48.70
N ASN A 57 -4.59 47.64 48.05
CA ASN A 57 -4.16 46.33 48.62
C ASN A 57 -4.43 45.19 47.62
N CYS A 58 -3.39 44.68 46.96
CA CYS A 58 -3.50 43.51 46.09
C CYS A 58 -3.41 42.23 46.94
N ILE A 59 -4.55 41.63 47.27
CA ILE A 59 -4.59 40.25 47.78
C ILE A 59 -4.82 39.33 46.57
N CYS A 60 -3.75 38.71 46.08
CA CYS A 60 -3.85 37.69 45.04
C CYS A 60 -4.36 36.38 45.66
N GLN A 61 -5.68 36.19 45.71
CA GLN A 61 -6.26 34.86 45.89
C GLN A 61 -6.14 34.08 44.58
N GLY A 62 -5.13 33.22 44.50
CA GLY A 62 -4.95 32.25 43.43
C GLY A 62 -4.13 31.08 43.95
N ASN A 63 -4.70 29.88 43.89
CA ASN A 63 -3.99 28.64 44.25
C ASN A 63 -3.03 28.25 43.12
N GLY A 64 -1.97 29.03 42.95
CA GLY A 64 -0.84 28.66 42.11
C GLY A 64 -0.05 27.55 42.80
N VAL A 65 -0.29 26.30 42.42
CA VAL A 65 0.66 25.22 42.66
C VAL A 65 1.83 25.47 41.72
N PHE A 66 2.88 26.11 42.24
CA PHE A 66 4.17 26.19 41.55
C PHE A 66 4.78 24.78 41.54
N GLU A 67 4.89 24.15 40.37
CA GLU A 67 5.58 22.87 40.25
C GLU A 67 7.06 23.06 40.58
N LEU A 68 7.56 22.35 41.59
CA LEU A 68 8.92 22.51 42.09
C LEU A 68 9.99 22.26 41.01
N LYS A 69 9.67 21.38 40.05
CA LYS A 69 10.53 20.97 38.92
C LYS A 69 11.09 22.15 38.12
N ASP A 70 10.27 23.18 37.86
CA ASP A 70 10.64 24.36 37.05
C ASP A 70 11.80 25.19 37.65
N HIS A 71 12.19 24.92 38.90
CA HIS A 71 13.22 25.66 39.63
C HIS A 71 14.36 24.77 40.14
N LEU A 72 14.39 23.49 39.77
CA LEU A 72 15.39 22.52 40.23
C LEU A 72 16.36 22.13 39.11
N PRO A 73 17.64 21.82 39.44
CA PRO A 73 18.59 21.33 38.46
C PRO A 73 18.12 20.02 37.82
N LYS A 74 18.36 19.83 36.51
CA LYS A 74 17.95 18.59 35.80
C LYS A 74 18.62 17.34 36.36
N ASP A 75 19.76 17.47 37.02
CA ASP A 75 20.49 16.44 37.76
C ASP A 75 19.81 15.98 39.07
N GLN A 76 18.60 16.47 39.40
CA GLN A 76 17.87 16.13 40.62
C GLN A 76 16.51 15.43 40.40
N TYR A 77 16.11 15.18 39.15
CA TYR A 77 14.86 14.52 38.80
C TYR A 77 15.06 13.55 37.64
N ASP A 78 14.49 12.35 37.75
CA ASP A 78 14.49 11.38 36.66
C ASP A 78 13.45 11.74 35.59
N ASP A 79 13.81 11.52 34.33
CA ASP A 79 12.86 11.41 33.23
C ASP A 79 12.12 10.06 33.39
N ILE A 80 10.80 10.10 33.60
CA ILE A 80 9.92 8.92 33.74
C ILE A 80 9.04 8.81 32.49
N VAL A 81 9.09 7.66 31.84
CA VAL A 81 8.25 7.30 30.68
C VAL A 81 7.44 6.06 31.01
N THR A 82 6.15 6.08 30.72
CA THR A 82 5.27 4.91 30.79
C THR A 82 4.74 4.59 29.39
N LEU A 83 4.75 3.33 28.99
CA LEU A 83 4.08 2.84 27.77
C LEU A 83 3.09 1.76 28.16
N SER A 84 1.84 1.84 27.68
CA SER A 84 0.84 0.77 27.87
C SER A 84 0.12 0.36 26.59
N VAL A 85 -0.35 -0.89 26.55
CA VAL A 85 -0.94 -1.59 25.40
C VAL A 85 -2.10 -2.49 25.82
N SER A 86 -3.04 -2.81 24.92
CA SER A 86 -4.27 -3.55 25.26
C SER A 86 -4.26 -5.05 24.97
N SER A 87 -3.45 -5.50 24.02
CA SER A 87 -3.55 -6.83 23.36
C SER A 87 -2.23 -7.62 23.36
N GLY A 88 -1.22 -7.14 24.07
CA GLY A 88 0.09 -7.78 24.21
C GLY A 88 0.80 -7.36 25.48
N VAL A 89 2.12 -7.60 25.52
CA VAL A 89 3.01 -7.27 26.63
C VAL A 89 4.30 -6.61 26.14
N LEU A 90 4.91 -5.81 27.00
CA LEU A 90 6.09 -4.99 26.70
C LEU A 90 7.32 -5.48 27.48
N ALA A 91 8.48 -5.49 26.83
CA ALA A 91 9.77 -5.82 27.46
C ALA A 91 10.91 -4.97 26.87
N ILE A 92 12.10 -4.97 27.48
CA ILE A 92 13.29 -4.28 26.95
C ILE A 92 14.49 -5.21 26.92
N GLU A 93 15.07 -5.44 25.74
CA GLU A 93 16.26 -6.30 25.59
C GLU A 93 17.53 -5.61 26.12
N ALA A 94 17.93 -6.00 27.33
CA ALA A 94 18.80 -5.18 28.18
C ALA A 94 20.31 -5.39 27.98
N LEU A 95 21.01 -4.30 27.66
CA LEU A 95 22.35 -3.99 28.17
C LEU A 95 22.40 -2.47 28.40
N GLY A 96 22.26 -2.04 29.66
CA GLY A 96 22.23 -0.63 30.08
C GLY A 96 21.58 -0.45 31.46
N GLU A 97 22.10 0.52 32.24
CA GLU A 97 21.60 0.91 33.56
C GLU A 97 20.35 1.81 33.45
N GLY A 98 19.51 1.81 34.49
CA GLY A 98 18.21 2.49 34.52
C GLY A 98 17.10 1.54 34.98
N ASP A 99 16.16 2.04 35.79
CA ASP A 99 15.13 1.23 36.44
C ASP A 99 13.92 1.00 35.52
N LYS A 100 13.31 -0.19 35.68
CA LYS A 100 12.32 -0.76 34.74
C LYS A 100 11.28 -1.57 35.50
N GLU A 101 10.07 -1.06 35.62
CA GLU A 101 8.92 -1.76 36.20
C GLU A 101 7.95 -2.22 35.11
N GLY A 102 7.25 -3.35 35.30
CA GLY A 102 6.31 -3.89 34.29
C GLY A 102 6.93 -4.72 33.15
N GLN A 103 8.13 -5.29 33.34
CA GLN A 103 8.74 -6.18 32.34
C GLN A 103 7.89 -7.43 32.09
N GLY A 104 7.34 -7.56 30.89
CA GLY A 104 6.43 -8.65 30.49
C GLY A 104 4.97 -8.39 30.81
N GLU A 105 4.58 -7.16 31.14
CA GLU A 105 3.20 -6.76 31.45
C GLU A 105 2.60 -5.87 30.34
N GLN A 106 1.32 -5.50 30.49
CA GLN A 106 0.61 -4.60 29.56
C GLN A 106 1.04 -3.13 29.68
N GLU A 107 1.70 -2.77 30.78
CA GLU A 107 2.25 -1.44 31.03
C GLU A 107 3.69 -1.60 31.50
N ILE A 108 4.58 -0.74 31.01
CA ILE A 108 5.99 -0.70 31.38
C ILE A 108 6.38 0.74 31.71
N THR A 109 7.07 0.95 32.84
CA THR A 109 7.62 2.24 33.24
C THR A 109 9.13 2.18 33.25
N VAL A 110 9.77 3.20 32.66
CA VAL A 110 11.22 3.33 32.51
C VAL A 110 11.66 4.66 33.12
N GLN A 111 12.66 4.61 34.00
CA GLN A 111 13.14 5.75 34.76
C GLN A 111 14.65 5.94 34.57
N SER A 112 15.09 7.18 34.30
CA SER A 112 16.52 7.49 34.17
C SER A 112 16.84 8.97 34.45
N THR A 113 17.99 9.23 35.07
CA THR A 113 18.63 10.56 35.14
C THR A 113 19.25 11.01 33.80
N SER A 114 19.30 10.12 32.80
CA SER A 114 20.00 10.33 31.53
C SER A 114 19.06 10.14 30.34
N LEU A 115 18.71 11.23 29.67
CA LEU A 115 17.95 11.21 28.42
C LEU A 115 18.63 10.36 27.33
N SER A 116 19.97 10.25 27.34
CA SER A 116 20.70 9.34 26.44
C SER A 116 20.31 7.88 26.69
N ASP A 117 20.30 7.48 27.96
CA ASP A 117 20.11 6.08 28.34
C ASP A 117 18.63 5.69 28.34
N LEU A 118 17.73 6.62 28.67
CA LEU A 118 16.30 6.50 28.40
C LEU A 118 16.03 6.21 26.91
N ASN A 119 16.62 6.98 25.98
CA ASN A 119 16.47 6.71 24.55
C ASN A 119 17.10 5.35 24.14
N ASN A 120 18.25 4.98 24.71
CA ASN A 120 18.87 3.66 24.48
C ASN A 120 18.00 2.48 24.98
N LEU A 121 17.20 2.67 26.03
CA LEU A 121 16.28 1.68 26.56
C LEU A 121 14.99 1.61 25.73
N LEU A 122 14.38 2.76 25.41
CA LEU A 122 13.17 2.83 24.58
C LEU A 122 13.42 2.26 23.16
N GLY A 123 14.58 2.54 22.57
CA GLY A 123 14.99 1.98 21.27
C GLY A 123 15.22 0.46 21.24
N ARG A 124 15.08 -0.23 22.38
CA ARG A 124 15.16 -1.71 22.51
C ARG A 124 13.89 -2.31 23.10
N MET A 125 12.80 -1.54 23.14
CA MET A 125 11.52 -2.02 23.62
C MET A 125 10.88 -2.96 22.59
N THR A 126 10.41 -4.13 23.05
CA THR A 126 9.75 -5.14 22.24
C THR A 126 8.30 -5.29 22.68
N TYR A 127 7.40 -5.47 21.70
CA TYR A 127 5.99 -5.78 21.93
C TYR A 127 5.73 -7.23 21.51
N THR A 128 5.08 -7.99 22.38
CA THR A 128 4.64 -9.38 22.10
C THR A 128 3.13 -9.49 22.21
N SER A 129 2.45 -9.76 21.10
CA SER A 129 0.99 -9.99 21.10
C SER A 129 0.63 -11.24 21.92
N THR A 130 -0.21 -11.10 22.94
CA THR A 130 -0.77 -12.22 23.70
C THR A 130 -2.04 -12.76 23.04
N VAL A 131 -2.69 -11.95 22.20
CA VAL A 131 -3.84 -12.35 21.38
C VAL A 131 -3.37 -12.99 20.07
N TYR A 132 -3.71 -14.27 19.86
CA TYR A 132 -3.49 -14.96 18.58
C TYR A 132 -4.61 -14.64 17.58
N ARG A 133 -4.56 -13.43 16.99
CA ARG A 133 -5.53 -12.98 15.97
C ARG A 133 -4.81 -12.32 14.80
N MET A 134 -4.94 -12.92 13.62
CA MET A 134 -4.35 -12.42 12.37
C MET A 134 -5.05 -11.15 11.89
N ARG A 135 -4.28 -10.17 11.41
CA ARG A 135 -4.76 -8.88 10.88
C ARG A 135 -5.58 -8.08 11.91
N THR A 136 -5.03 -7.93 13.10
CA THR A 136 -5.56 -7.01 14.12
C THR A 136 -4.57 -5.87 14.35
N GLY A 137 -4.96 -4.86 15.11
CA GLY A 137 -4.03 -3.87 15.67
C GLY A 137 -4.18 -3.77 17.17
N ASP A 138 -3.24 -3.06 17.78
CA ASP A 138 -3.29 -2.57 19.17
C ASP A 138 -2.97 -1.07 19.17
N LEU A 139 -3.24 -0.37 20.27
CA LEU A 139 -2.85 1.03 20.49
C LEU A 139 -1.84 1.07 21.63
N ALA A 140 -0.69 1.69 21.37
CA ALA A 140 0.33 1.97 22.37
C ALA A 140 0.16 3.41 22.86
N HIS A 141 0.00 3.59 24.17
CA HIS A 141 -0.18 4.86 24.86
C HIS A 141 1.15 5.25 25.53
N PHE A 142 1.91 6.14 24.91
CA PHE A 142 3.19 6.64 25.41
C PHE A 142 2.97 7.90 26.24
N THR A 143 3.30 7.86 27.52
CA THR A 143 3.14 8.97 28.46
C THR A 143 4.50 9.46 28.95
N PHE A 144 4.73 10.77 28.86
CA PHE A 144 5.91 11.45 29.41
C PHE A 144 5.48 12.76 30.08
N GLU A 145 5.70 12.85 31.39
CA GLU A 145 5.17 13.92 32.25
C GLU A 145 3.65 14.12 32.03
N HIS A 146 3.24 15.31 31.56
CA HIS A 146 1.85 15.67 31.30
C HIS A 146 1.41 15.44 29.83
N HIS A 147 2.23 14.75 29.02
CA HIS A 147 2.00 14.54 27.59
C HIS A 147 1.74 13.07 27.25
N GLU A 148 0.77 12.83 26.36
CA GLU A 148 0.45 11.51 25.81
C GLU A 148 0.65 11.51 24.29
N ALA A 149 1.21 10.43 23.74
CA ALA A 149 1.26 10.13 22.32
C ALA A 149 0.75 8.70 22.07
N VAL A 150 -0.31 8.57 21.26
CA VAL A 150 -0.93 7.27 20.96
C VAL A 150 -0.60 6.84 19.53
N PHE A 151 -0.09 5.63 19.34
CA PHE A 151 0.26 5.10 18.02
C PHE A 151 -0.18 3.63 17.82
N PRO A 152 -0.53 3.22 16.59
CA PRO A 152 -0.99 1.86 16.32
C PRO A 152 0.17 0.87 16.16
N ILE A 153 0.01 -0.33 16.74
CA ILE A 153 0.84 -1.51 16.48
C ILE A 153 0.06 -2.43 15.54
N VAL A 154 0.64 -2.82 14.40
CA VAL A 154 0.01 -3.72 13.42
C VAL A 154 0.39 -5.17 13.72
N ILE A 155 -0.60 -6.02 13.99
CA ILE A 155 -0.42 -7.41 14.39
C ILE A 155 -0.80 -8.33 13.22
N GLN A 156 0.22 -8.70 12.46
CA GLN A 156 0.12 -9.60 11.31
C GLN A 156 1.34 -10.51 11.23
N GLN A 157 1.15 -11.73 10.73
CA GLN A 157 2.26 -12.59 10.34
C GLN A 157 3.00 -11.95 9.14
N PRO A 158 4.33 -11.86 9.15
CA PRO A 158 5.11 -11.50 7.97
C PRO A 158 4.81 -12.45 6.79
N SER A 159 4.91 -11.95 5.57
CA SER A 159 4.85 -12.79 4.37
C SER A 159 5.92 -13.88 4.43
N VAL A 160 5.54 -15.13 4.12
CA VAL A 160 6.50 -16.24 4.12
C VAL A 160 7.55 -15.97 3.02
N PRO A 161 8.86 -15.92 3.36
CA PRO A 161 9.89 -15.59 2.39
C PRO A 161 10.03 -16.69 1.33
N VAL A 162 10.35 -16.30 0.10
CA VAL A 162 10.69 -17.24 -0.98
C VAL A 162 12.10 -17.78 -0.73
N LEU A 163 12.23 -19.11 -0.59
CA LEU A 163 13.45 -19.78 -0.13
C LEU A 163 14.31 -20.40 -1.25
N TYR A 164 14.14 -19.96 -2.49
CA TYR A 164 14.91 -20.43 -3.65
C TYR A 164 15.39 -19.26 -4.51
N ASP A 165 16.48 -19.46 -5.25
CA ASP A 165 16.98 -18.46 -6.20
C ASP A 165 15.99 -18.29 -7.35
N ILE A 166 15.67 -17.03 -7.64
CA ILE A 166 14.70 -16.58 -8.64
C ILE A 166 15.44 -16.11 -9.92
N GLY A 167 16.75 -15.89 -9.81
CA GLY A 167 17.57 -15.31 -10.86
C GLY A 167 17.26 -13.84 -11.15
N ASN A 168 18.04 -13.25 -12.05
CA ASN A 168 18.05 -11.81 -12.32
C ASN A 168 17.65 -11.43 -13.75
N ASP A 169 17.37 -12.40 -14.62
CA ASP A 169 16.89 -12.15 -15.98
C ASP A 169 15.39 -12.44 -16.12
N ILE A 170 14.79 -12.02 -17.24
CA ILE A 170 13.35 -12.14 -17.45
C ILE A 170 12.89 -13.60 -17.62
N ASN A 171 13.73 -14.49 -18.15
CA ASN A 171 13.35 -15.89 -18.37
C ASN A 171 13.33 -16.70 -17.05
N SER A 172 14.12 -16.30 -16.05
CA SER A 172 14.05 -16.89 -14.70
C SER A 172 12.96 -16.24 -13.83
N ARG A 173 12.69 -14.95 -14.03
CA ARG A 173 11.70 -14.20 -13.24
C ARG A 173 10.26 -14.33 -13.73
N VAL A 174 10.02 -14.57 -15.02
CA VAL A 174 8.69 -14.50 -15.65
C VAL A 174 8.35 -15.73 -16.50
N THR A 175 7.16 -16.27 -16.28
CA THR A 175 6.52 -17.26 -17.17
C THR A 175 5.37 -16.60 -17.92
N ILE A 176 5.27 -16.82 -19.23
CA ILE A 176 4.07 -16.47 -20.00
C ILE A 176 3.04 -17.59 -19.82
N VAL A 177 1.81 -17.25 -19.44
CA VAL A 177 0.70 -18.21 -19.33
C VAL A 177 -0.43 -17.83 -20.26
N THR A 178 -0.99 -18.82 -20.95
CA THR A 178 -2.10 -18.64 -21.89
C THR A 178 -3.06 -19.82 -21.85
N LYS A 179 -4.22 -19.65 -22.46
CA LYS A 179 -5.28 -20.66 -22.54
C LYS A 179 -5.92 -20.60 -23.92
N THR A 180 -6.02 -21.73 -24.60
CA THR A 180 -6.71 -21.82 -25.90
C THR A 180 -7.98 -22.66 -25.87
N PHE A 181 -8.79 -22.53 -26.93
CA PHE A 181 -9.89 -23.43 -27.27
C PHE A 181 -10.17 -23.33 -28.78
N LEU A 182 -9.75 -24.33 -29.56
CA LEU A 182 -9.98 -24.40 -31.02
C LEU A 182 -9.34 -23.25 -31.85
N ARG A 183 -8.37 -22.52 -31.30
CA ARG A 183 -7.73 -21.32 -31.92
C ARG A 183 -6.22 -21.49 -32.13
N TYR A 184 -5.81 -22.66 -32.62
CA TYR A 184 -4.40 -22.97 -32.85
C TYR A 184 -3.71 -22.00 -33.84
N THR A 185 -4.45 -21.43 -34.79
CA THR A 185 -3.90 -20.41 -35.71
C THR A 185 -3.45 -19.17 -34.96
N GLU A 186 -4.33 -18.60 -34.12
CA GLU A 186 -4.02 -17.45 -33.28
C GLU A 186 -2.92 -17.77 -32.26
N LEU A 187 -3.00 -18.92 -31.58
CA LEU A 187 -1.99 -19.36 -30.62
C LEU A 187 -0.59 -19.49 -31.23
N GLN A 188 -0.48 -19.94 -32.49
CA GLN A 188 0.81 -20.01 -33.19
C GLN A 188 1.34 -18.61 -33.59
N VAL A 189 0.45 -17.65 -33.86
CA VAL A 189 0.83 -16.23 -34.07
C VAL A 189 1.31 -15.61 -32.75
N LEU A 190 0.60 -15.83 -31.64
CA LEU A 190 1.03 -15.45 -30.30
C LEU A 190 2.43 -16.00 -30.00
N ILE A 191 2.64 -17.32 -30.09
CA ILE A 191 3.92 -17.98 -29.82
C ILE A 191 5.04 -17.43 -30.73
N SER A 192 4.77 -17.23 -32.03
CA SER A 192 5.75 -16.69 -32.97
C SER A 192 6.13 -15.24 -32.64
N SER A 193 5.17 -14.43 -32.24
CA SER A 193 5.42 -13.04 -31.82
C SER A 193 6.18 -12.98 -30.49
N ILE A 194 5.84 -13.81 -29.50
CA ILE A 194 6.63 -13.98 -28.27
C ILE A 194 8.07 -14.32 -28.63
N ARG A 195 8.29 -15.36 -29.43
CA ARG A 195 9.63 -15.87 -29.78
C ARG A 195 10.45 -14.89 -30.64
N THR A 196 9.84 -13.84 -31.18
CA THR A 196 10.55 -12.74 -31.86
C THR A 196 11.32 -11.86 -30.87
N TYR A 197 10.77 -11.62 -29.67
CA TYR A 197 11.35 -10.74 -28.65
C TYR A 197 11.92 -11.51 -27.45
N TYR A 198 11.23 -12.58 -27.03
CA TYR A 198 11.55 -13.46 -25.90
C TYR A 198 11.74 -14.89 -26.39
N LYS A 199 12.95 -15.19 -26.88
CA LYS A 199 13.29 -16.47 -27.49
C LYS A 199 13.18 -17.65 -26.53
N ASP A 200 13.60 -17.46 -25.29
CA ASP A 200 13.80 -18.54 -24.32
C ASP A 200 12.82 -18.52 -23.14
N ILE A 201 11.94 -17.52 -23.04
CA ILE A 201 10.99 -17.40 -21.91
C ILE A 201 10.04 -18.60 -21.87
N LYS A 202 9.71 -19.09 -20.67
CA LYS A 202 8.77 -20.20 -20.50
C LYS A 202 7.36 -19.79 -20.94
N ILE A 203 6.67 -20.64 -21.70
CA ILE A 203 5.26 -20.49 -22.08
C ILE A 203 4.48 -21.71 -21.58
N ILE A 204 3.42 -21.50 -20.81
CA ILE A 204 2.49 -22.55 -20.37
C ILE A 204 1.13 -22.34 -21.04
N ILE A 205 0.59 -23.40 -21.63
CA ILE A 205 -0.64 -23.39 -22.42
C ILE A 205 -1.64 -24.36 -21.78
N ALA A 206 -2.74 -23.85 -21.22
CA ALA A 206 -3.89 -24.68 -20.89
C ALA A 206 -4.81 -24.85 -22.11
N ASP A 207 -5.26 -26.07 -22.38
CA ASP A 207 -5.98 -26.39 -23.61
C ASP A 207 -7.15 -27.35 -23.34
N ASP A 208 -8.38 -26.85 -23.48
CA ASP A 208 -9.63 -27.61 -23.34
C ASP A 208 -10.34 -27.82 -24.68
N SER A 209 -9.60 -27.77 -25.79
CA SER A 209 -10.11 -28.00 -27.15
C SER A 209 -10.81 -29.36 -27.27
N LEU A 210 -11.83 -29.43 -28.14
CA LEU A 210 -12.58 -30.68 -28.38
C LEU A 210 -11.69 -31.79 -28.97
N GLU A 211 -10.77 -31.41 -29.86
CA GLU A 211 -9.78 -32.27 -30.48
C GLU A 211 -8.39 -31.60 -30.34
N PRO A 212 -7.66 -31.85 -29.24
CA PRO A 212 -6.44 -31.10 -28.95
C PRO A 212 -5.29 -31.38 -29.92
N GLN A 213 -4.68 -30.32 -30.43
CA GLN A 213 -3.50 -30.39 -31.31
C GLN A 213 -2.23 -30.16 -30.50
N LYS A 214 -1.19 -30.98 -30.72
CA LYS A 214 0.08 -30.84 -29.99
C LYS A 214 0.86 -29.60 -30.46
N VAL A 215 1.03 -28.64 -29.57
CA VAL A 215 1.94 -27.50 -29.73
C VAL A 215 3.37 -27.96 -29.41
N ASN A 216 4.35 -27.52 -30.20
CA ASN A 216 5.76 -27.86 -30.03
C ASN A 216 6.63 -26.60 -30.18
N GLY A 217 7.69 -26.49 -29.39
CA GLY A 217 8.68 -25.42 -29.46
C GLY A 217 9.59 -25.41 -28.24
N PRO A 218 10.65 -24.57 -28.21
CA PRO A 218 11.50 -24.44 -27.04
C PRO A 218 10.70 -23.85 -25.87
N ASN A 219 10.92 -24.37 -24.66
CA ASN A 219 10.34 -23.89 -23.40
C ASN A 219 8.82 -23.66 -23.45
N ILE A 220 8.08 -24.57 -24.11
CA ILE A 220 6.61 -24.63 -24.14
C ILE A 220 6.15 -25.88 -23.38
N GLU A 221 5.21 -25.70 -22.46
CA GLU A 221 4.48 -26.78 -21.79
C GLU A 221 2.99 -26.66 -22.11
N GLN A 222 2.38 -27.73 -22.63
CA GLN A 222 0.96 -27.78 -22.98
C GLN A 222 0.22 -28.76 -22.08
N TYR A 223 -0.79 -28.28 -21.38
CA TYR A 223 -1.60 -29.03 -20.43
C TYR A 223 -3.00 -29.25 -20.99
N ILE A 224 -3.27 -30.47 -21.44
CA ILE A 224 -4.56 -30.87 -22.00
C ILE A 224 -5.57 -31.09 -20.88
N MET A 225 -6.75 -30.48 -21.04
CA MET A 225 -7.89 -30.54 -20.13
C MET A 225 -8.99 -31.44 -20.69
N PRO A 226 -9.98 -31.85 -19.87
CA PRO A 226 -11.26 -32.32 -20.39
C PRO A 226 -11.88 -31.25 -21.32
N PRO A 227 -12.59 -31.63 -22.39
CA PRO A 227 -13.13 -30.67 -23.35
C PRO A 227 -14.05 -29.60 -22.74
N ALA A 228 -13.91 -28.37 -23.21
CA ALA A 228 -14.77 -27.21 -22.94
C ALA A 228 -15.00 -26.86 -21.45
N GLN A 229 -14.06 -27.22 -20.54
CA GLN A 229 -14.11 -26.84 -19.12
C GLN A 229 -14.17 -25.32 -18.90
N GLY A 230 -13.61 -24.55 -19.85
CA GLY A 230 -13.77 -23.11 -19.93
C GLY A 230 -12.59 -22.33 -19.38
N TRP A 231 -12.63 -21.03 -19.72
CA TRP A 231 -11.58 -20.04 -19.52
C TRP A 231 -10.80 -20.17 -18.20
N PHE A 232 -11.51 -20.24 -17.07
CA PHE A 232 -10.90 -20.13 -15.74
C PHE A 232 -10.49 -21.47 -15.12
N ALA A 233 -11.06 -22.58 -15.57
CA ALA A 233 -10.46 -23.89 -15.30
C ALA A 233 -9.04 -23.92 -15.92
N GLY A 234 -8.91 -23.40 -17.16
CA GLY A 234 -7.62 -23.25 -17.82
C GLY A 234 -6.72 -22.18 -17.19
N ARG A 235 -7.27 -21.04 -16.73
CA ARG A 235 -6.47 -20.04 -15.97
C ARG A 235 -5.86 -20.66 -14.72
N ASN A 236 -6.67 -21.32 -13.89
CA ASN A 236 -6.21 -22.00 -12.68
C ASN A 236 -5.17 -23.08 -12.99
N LEU A 237 -5.38 -23.88 -14.05
CA LEU A 237 -4.43 -24.90 -14.46
C LEU A 237 -3.09 -24.28 -14.88
N ALA A 238 -3.04 -23.40 -15.89
CA ALA A 238 -1.79 -22.83 -16.38
C ALA A 238 -1.00 -22.09 -15.28
N VAL A 239 -1.71 -21.35 -14.42
CA VAL A 239 -1.11 -20.63 -13.29
C VAL A 239 -0.56 -21.58 -12.22
N SER A 240 -1.22 -22.70 -11.93
CA SER A 240 -0.74 -23.69 -10.96
C SER A 240 0.58 -24.38 -11.34
N GLN A 241 1.04 -24.20 -12.58
CA GLN A 241 2.28 -24.78 -13.12
C GLN A 241 3.42 -23.73 -13.25
N VAL A 242 3.17 -22.49 -12.83
CA VAL A 242 4.18 -21.42 -12.75
C VAL A 242 5.09 -21.66 -11.55
N THR A 243 6.40 -21.62 -11.80
CA THR A 243 7.45 -21.74 -10.77
C THR A 243 8.34 -20.49 -10.68
N THR A 244 8.06 -19.48 -11.50
CA THR A 244 8.77 -18.20 -11.52
C THR A 244 8.06 -17.18 -10.63
N LYS A 245 8.78 -16.20 -10.08
CA LYS A 245 8.23 -15.19 -9.15
C LYS A 245 7.04 -14.43 -9.73
N TYR A 246 7.06 -14.22 -11.05
CA TYR A 246 6.01 -13.53 -11.77
C TYR A 246 5.48 -14.36 -12.94
N PHE A 247 4.24 -14.08 -13.35
CA PHE A 247 3.72 -14.50 -14.66
C PHE A 247 3.04 -13.34 -15.38
N ILE A 248 3.01 -13.42 -16.71
CA ILE A 248 2.18 -12.56 -17.56
C ILE A 248 1.08 -13.42 -18.19
N TRP A 249 -0.17 -13.05 -17.94
CA TRP A 249 -1.31 -13.66 -18.63
C TRP A 249 -1.47 -13.05 -20.01
N VAL A 250 -1.60 -13.89 -21.04
CA VAL A 250 -1.86 -13.47 -22.42
C VAL A 250 -2.97 -14.32 -23.03
N ASP A 251 -3.93 -13.68 -23.70
CA ASP A 251 -4.99 -14.41 -24.39
C ASP A 251 -4.49 -14.89 -25.76
N ASP A 252 -5.09 -15.96 -26.32
CA ASP A 252 -4.51 -16.72 -27.43
C ASP A 252 -4.48 -15.99 -28.79
N ASP A 253 -5.05 -14.79 -28.89
CA ASP A 253 -4.96 -13.87 -30.03
C ASP A 253 -4.14 -12.60 -29.79
N PHE A 254 -3.40 -12.52 -28.68
CA PHE A 254 -2.48 -11.41 -28.44
C PHE A 254 -1.25 -11.50 -29.35
N LEU A 255 -0.70 -10.33 -29.71
CA LEU A 255 0.51 -10.20 -30.51
C LEU A 255 1.57 -9.41 -29.74
N PHE A 256 2.73 -10.00 -29.50
CA PHE A 256 3.88 -9.29 -28.95
C PHE A 256 4.49 -8.37 -30.00
N THR A 257 4.86 -7.17 -29.56
CA THR A 257 5.46 -6.11 -30.36
C THR A 257 6.75 -5.62 -29.70
N ASP A 258 7.49 -4.77 -30.40
CA ASP A 258 8.65 -4.07 -29.84
C ASP A 258 8.29 -3.26 -28.58
N LYS A 259 7.05 -2.76 -28.48
CA LYS A 259 6.49 -2.07 -27.30
C LYS A 259 6.14 -3.00 -26.13
N THR A 260 6.01 -4.32 -26.33
CA THR A 260 5.55 -5.27 -25.30
C THR A 260 6.71 -5.69 -24.38
N LYS A 261 7.14 -4.80 -23.47
CA LYS A 261 8.32 -4.99 -22.62
C LYS A 261 8.02 -5.62 -21.25
N ILE A 262 8.31 -6.92 -21.12
CA ILE A 262 8.29 -7.65 -19.84
C ILE A 262 9.36 -7.12 -18.86
N GLU A 263 10.42 -6.47 -19.34
CA GLU A 263 11.41 -5.77 -18.51
C GLU A 263 10.78 -4.62 -17.73
N ASN A 264 10.12 -3.70 -18.44
CA ASN A 264 9.38 -2.58 -17.85
C ASN A 264 8.27 -3.09 -16.91
N LEU A 265 7.73 -4.29 -17.20
CA LEU A 265 6.88 -4.99 -16.24
C LEU A 265 7.69 -5.26 -14.95
N VAL A 266 8.71 -6.12 -14.99
CA VAL A 266 9.50 -6.49 -13.80
C VAL A 266 10.12 -5.30 -13.02
N GLU A 267 10.18 -4.08 -13.57
CA GLU A 267 10.68 -2.88 -12.90
C GLU A 267 9.72 -2.29 -11.83
N VAL A 268 8.53 -1.76 -12.19
CA VAL A 268 7.61 -1.09 -11.22
C VAL A 268 7.17 -2.05 -10.11
N MET A 269 7.09 -3.32 -10.48
CA MET A 269 6.87 -4.51 -9.66
C MET A 269 7.82 -4.59 -8.46
N GLU A 270 9.12 -4.55 -8.72
CA GLU A 270 10.15 -4.65 -7.69
C GLU A 270 10.28 -3.32 -6.94
N ALA A 271 10.06 -2.19 -7.63
CA ALA A 271 10.06 -0.86 -7.04
C ALA A 271 8.92 -0.62 -6.04
N THR A 272 7.82 -1.39 -6.10
CA THR A 272 6.63 -1.16 -5.26
C THR A 272 6.27 -2.41 -4.41
N PRO A 273 6.93 -2.61 -3.25
CA PRO A 273 6.72 -3.75 -2.34
C PRO A 273 5.27 -4.14 -1.99
N GLU A 274 4.34 -3.19 -1.95
CA GLU A 274 2.93 -3.40 -1.57
C GLU A 274 1.96 -3.48 -2.75
N LEU A 275 2.38 -3.08 -3.95
CA LEU A 275 1.60 -3.23 -5.18
C LEU A 275 1.53 -4.72 -5.50
N ASP A 276 0.53 -5.44 -4.99
CA ASP A 276 0.36 -6.85 -5.31
C ASP A 276 -0.50 -7.13 -6.57
N VAL A 277 -1.06 -6.09 -7.20
CA VAL A 277 -1.40 -6.01 -8.64
C VAL A 277 -1.34 -4.57 -9.15
N GLU A 278 -0.90 -4.36 -10.39
CA GLU A 278 -1.47 -3.33 -11.27
C GLU A 278 -2.16 -4.00 -12.49
N GLY A 279 -3.17 -3.34 -13.04
CA GLY A 279 -4.24 -3.93 -13.86
C GLY A 279 -4.99 -2.81 -14.57
N ASN A 280 -6.26 -3.02 -14.98
CA ASN A 280 -7.07 -1.91 -15.49
C ASN A 280 -8.58 -1.98 -15.23
N GLY A 281 -9.11 -1.02 -14.47
CA GLY A 281 -10.51 -0.54 -14.53
C GLY A 281 -11.42 -1.03 -13.39
N GLU A 282 -12.43 -0.22 -13.02
CA GLU A 282 -13.19 -0.26 -11.73
C GLU A 282 -14.72 -0.01 -11.89
N ASP A 283 -15.46 0.01 -10.75
CA ASP A 283 -16.88 0.43 -10.45
C ASP A 283 -17.74 -0.67 -9.75
N GLY A 284 -17.84 -0.89 -8.43
CA GLY A 284 -17.43 -0.14 -7.23
C GLY A 284 -18.64 0.41 -6.45
N GLY A 285 -18.65 0.37 -5.10
CA GLY A 285 -19.83 0.68 -4.25
C GLY A 285 -20.45 2.08 -4.38
N CYS A 286 -21.36 2.26 -5.35
CA CYS A 286 -21.76 3.60 -5.86
C CYS A 286 -20.55 4.45 -6.25
N LEU A 287 -19.55 3.77 -6.81
CA LEU A 287 -18.32 4.35 -7.28
C LEU A 287 -18.59 5.21 -8.51
N ASN A 288 -17.63 6.09 -8.79
CA ASN A 288 -17.78 7.15 -9.75
C ASN A 288 -16.49 7.28 -10.56
N ARG A 289 -16.30 6.34 -11.50
CA ARG A 289 -15.09 6.23 -12.32
C ARG A 289 -15.07 7.27 -13.43
N ASN A 290 -14.88 8.52 -12.99
CA ASN A 290 -14.47 9.62 -13.85
C ASN A 290 -13.15 9.25 -14.52
N GLY A 291 -13.14 8.98 -15.84
CA GLY A 291 -11.93 8.59 -16.56
C GLY A 291 -10.82 9.65 -16.58
N ALA A 292 -11.13 10.87 -16.15
CA ALA A 292 -10.23 12.02 -16.07
C ALA A 292 -9.74 12.35 -14.64
N VAL A 293 -10.22 11.68 -13.58
CA VAL A 293 -9.78 11.99 -12.21
C VAL A 293 -8.42 11.36 -11.95
N LYS A 294 -7.41 12.23 -11.87
CA LYS A 294 -6.15 11.96 -11.20
C LYS A 294 -6.27 12.41 -9.74
N TYR A 295 -5.94 11.53 -8.80
CA TYR A 295 -5.74 11.90 -7.40
C TYR A 295 -4.35 12.55 -7.22
N GLN A 296 -3.76 12.53 -6.04
CA GLN A 296 -2.41 13.05 -5.82
C GLN A 296 -1.37 12.38 -6.74
N PRO A 297 -0.29 13.10 -7.13
CA PRO A 297 0.84 12.50 -7.83
C PRO A 297 1.46 11.34 -7.03
N VAL A 298 2.05 10.37 -7.71
CA VAL A 298 2.87 9.36 -7.06
C VAL A 298 4.15 10.04 -6.54
N PRO A 299 4.55 9.87 -5.26
CA PRO A 299 5.75 10.52 -4.72
C PRO A 299 6.99 10.25 -5.57
N GLY A 300 7.70 11.31 -5.99
CA GLY A 300 8.85 11.25 -6.89
C GLY A 300 8.53 11.17 -8.39
N PHE A 301 7.29 10.84 -8.79
CA PHE A 301 6.89 10.61 -10.18
C PHE A 301 5.76 11.56 -10.63
N PRO A 302 6.04 12.85 -10.91
CA PRO A 302 4.99 13.86 -11.16
C PRO A 302 4.19 13.67 -12.45
N THR A 303 4.62 12.80 -13.37
CA THR A 303 3.83 12.40 -14.56
C THR A 303 2.87 11.25 -14.28
N CYS A 304 2.97 10.63 -13.11
CA CYS A 304 2.11 9.59 -12.59
C CYS A 304 1.19 10.15 -11.50
N SER A 305 -0.04 9.66 -11.44
CA SER A 305 -0.99 10.03 -10.37
C SER A 305 -1.83 8.83 -10.01
N PHE A 306 -2.18 8.69 -8.73
CA PHE A 306 -3.07 7.60 -8.32
C PHE A 306 -4.44 7.74 -9.00
N THR A 307 -5.09 6.62 -9.29
CA THR A 307 -6.37 6.54 -10.01
C THR A 307 -7.18 5.35 -9.53
N SER A 308 -8.49 5.42 -9.74
CA SER A 308 -9.43 4.29 -9.69
C SER A 308 -9.12 3.18 -10.70
N GLY A 309 -8.50 3.52 -11.84
CA GLY A 309 -8.25 2.57 -12.91
C GLY A 309 -7.61 3.20 -14.15
N VAL A 310 -7.21 2.35 -15.09
CA VAL A 310 -6.53 2.73 -16.34
C VAL A 310 -7.12 1.93 -17.53
N VAL A 311 -6.50 1.94 -18.72
CA VAL A 311 -7.01 1.32 -19.96
C VAL A 311 -6.06 0.26 -20.52
N ASN A 312 -6.60 -0.79 -21.17
CA ASN A 312 -6.14 -2.21 -21.26
C ASN A 312 -4.67 -2.58 -21.64
N LEU A 313 -3.70 -1.82 -21.14
CA LEU A 313 -2.25 -2.02 -21.05
C LEU A 313 -1.91 -1.80 -19.56
N PHE A 314 -1.31 -2.77 -18.88
CA PHE A 314 -0.99 -2.66 -17.45
C PHE A 314 0.18 -3.56 -17.05
N LEU A 315 0.62 -3.40 -15.81
CA LEU A 315 1.66 -4.18 -15.18
C LEU A 315 1.23 -4.91 -13.89
N GLY A 316 0.96 -6.21 -13.97
CA GLY A 316 0.48 -6.98 -12.82
C GLY A 316 1.55 -7.59 -11.91
N ARG A 317 1.61 -7.15 -10.65
CA ARG A 317 2.24 -7.97 -9.61
C ARG A 317 1.45 -9.26 -9.40
N THR A 318 2.20 -10.35 -9.23
CA THR A 318 1.67 -11.69 -9.36
C THR A 318 1.01 -12.20 -8.08
N ASP A 319 1.57 -11.95 -6.90
CA ASP A 319 1.07 -12.49 -5.64
C ASP A 319 -0.32 -11.97 -5.24
N ALA A 320 -0.78 -10.80 -5.74
CA ALA A 320 -2.19 -10.45 -5.73
C ALA A 320 -2.94 -10.45 -7.05
N VAL A 321 -2.32 -10.67 -8.21
CA VAL A 321 -3.11 -11.12 -9.37
C VAL A 321 -3.76 -12.46 -9.00
N LEU A 322 -3.07 -13.24 -8.16
CA LEU A 322 -3.55 -14.45 -7.51
C LEU A 322 -4.55 -14.20 -6.36
N LYS A 323 -4.25 -13.28 -5.42
CA LYS A 323 -5.07 -12.94 -4.22
C LYS A 323 -6.42 -12.29 -4.56
N VAL A 324 -6.47 -11.42 -5.58
CA VAL A 324 -7.71 -10.84 -6.12
C VAL A 324 -8.36 -11.81 -7.09
N GLY A 325 -7.56 -12.37 -8.02
CA GLY A 325 -8.03 -13.27 -9.06
C GLY A 325 -8.83 -12.59 -10.17
N PHE A 326 -8.97 -13.28 -11.30
CA PHE A 326 -9.91 -12.89 -12.35
C PHE A 326 -11.18 -13.74 -12.22
N ASP A 327 -12.36 -13.10 -12.14
CA ASP A 327 -13.59 -13.80 -11.73
C ASP A 327 -14.04 -14.91 -12.69
N PRO A 328 -14.25 -16.16 -12.20
CA PRO A 328 -14.47 -17.32 -13.06
C PRO A 328 -15.75 -17.34 -13.91
N ARG A 329 -16.64 -16.35 -13.76
CA ARG A 329 -17.90 -16.26 -14.51
C ARG A 329 -17.79 -15.35 -15.74
N LEU A 330 -16.78 -14.49 -15.81
CA LEU A 330 -16.68 -13.41 -16.80
C LEU A 330 -15.85 -13.82 -18.04
N LYS A 331 -16.47 -14.62 -18.92
CA LYS A 331 -15.78 -15.39 -19.97
C LYS A 331 -15.50 -14.66 -21.30
N ARG A 332 -15.92 -13.40 -21.49
CA ARG A 332 -15.88 -12.70 -22.81
C ARG A 332 -15.47 -11.24 -22.77
N VAL A 333 -15.99 -10.47 -21.80
CA VAL A 333 -15.69 -9.04 -21.65
C VAL A 333 -15.50 -8.74 -20.17
N ALA A 334 -14.23 -8.65 -19.75
CA ALA A 334 -13.83 -8.27 -18.41
C ALA A 334 -12.62 -7.32 -18.50
N HIS A 335 -12.72 -6.18 -17.83
CA HIS A 335 -11.73 -5.11 -17.78
C HIS A 335 -11.98 -4.30 -16.49
N SER A 336 -12.97 -3.39 -16.54
CA SER A 336 -13.55 -2.65 -15.40
C SER A 336 -13.85 -3.53 -14.18
N GLU A 337 -14.16 -4.78 -14.49
CA GLU A 337 -14.52 -5.89 -13.61
C GLU A 337 -13.40 -6.28 -12.63
N PHE A 338 -12.14 -6.04 -12.99
CA PHE A 338 -11.01 -6.53 -12.22
C PHE A 338 -10.62 -5.64 -11.03
N PHE A 339 -10.72 -4.30 -11.13
CA PHE A 339 -10.47 -3.44 -9.96
C PHE A 339 -11.69 -3.29 -9.07
N MET A 340 -12.89 -3.57 -9.57
CA MET A 340 -14.04 -3.81 -8.68
C MET A 340 -13.71 -4.89 -7.63
N ASP A 341 -13.11 -5.99 -8.09
CA ASP A 341 -12.66 -7.10 -7.24
C ASP A 341 -11.42 -6.73 -6.41
N GLY A 342 -10.56 -5.85 -6.93
CA GLY A 342 -9.33 -5.38 -6.28
C GLY A 342 -9.48 -4.19 -5.31
N LEU A 343 -10.68 -3.62 -5.16
CA LEU A 343 -10.93 -2.43 -4.33
C LEU A 343 -10.42 -2.61 -2.90
N GLY A 344 -9.57 -1.69 -2.43
CA GLY A 344 -8.97 -1.74 -1.09
C GLY A 344 -7.93 -2.87 -0.88
N SER A 345 -7.66 -3.68 -1.91
CA SER A 345 -6.53 -4.62 -1.96
C SER A 345 -5.40 -4.13 -2.88
N LEU A 346 -5.72 -3.29 -3.86
CA LEU A 346 -4.79 -2.76 -4.87
C LEU A 346 -4.59 -1.26 -4.73
N LEU A 347 -3.39 -0.78 -5.10
CA LEU A 347 -3.06 0.63 -5.24
C LEU A 347 -2.63 0.89 -6.69
N VAL A 348 -3.26 1.88 -7.35
CA VAL A 348 -3.21 2.00 -8.83
C VAL A 348 -2.79 3.40 -9.23
N ALA A 349 -1.94 3.52 -10.26
CA ALA A 349 -1.52 4.79 -10.84
C ALA A 349 -1.72 4.85 -12.37
N SER A 350 -1.80 6.07 -12.91
CA SER A 350 -1.80 6.37 -14.34
C SER A 350 -0.63 7.30 -14.68
N CYS A 351 0.28 6.83 -15.53
CA CYS A 351 1.48 7.56 -15.97
C CYS A 351 1.35 7.99 -17.43
N SER A 352 1.39 9.30 -17.71
CA SER A 352 1.17 9.83 -19.07
C SER A 352 2.39 9.74 -20.01
N HIS A 353 3.46 9.06 -19.60
CA HIS A 353 4.69 8.91 -20.38
C HIS A 353 4.80 7.55 -21.09
N VAL A 354 3.81 6.66 -20.94
CA VAL A 354 3.68 5.39 -21.66
C VAL A 354 2.39 5.42 -22.49
N SER A 355 2.45 4.95 -23.74
CA SER A 355 1.29 4.85 -24.63
C SER A 355 1.43 3.70 -25.62
N ILE A 356 0.28 3.18 -26.09
CA ILE A 356 0.20 2.12 -27.09
C ILE A 356 -0.89 2.44 -28.12
N ASP A 357 -0.69 1.99 -29.35
CA ASP A 357 -1.59 2.20 -30.47
C ASP A 357 -2.40 0.93 -30.76
N HIS A 358 -3.60 1.10 -31.32
CA HIS A 358 -4.37 -0.03 -31.85
C HIS A 358 -4.00 -0.33 -33.30
N GLN A 359 -3.90 -1.62 -33.63
CA GLN A 359 -3.74 -2.06 -35.02
C GLN A 359 -5.03 -1.81 -35.84
N PRO A 360 -4.93 -1.68 -37.18
CA PRO A 360 -6.10 -1.62 -38.06
C PRO A 360 -7.02 -2.83 -37.85
N LYS A 361 -8.34 -2.60 -37.73
CA LYS A 361 -9.31 -3.69 -37.60
C LYS A 361 -9.41 -4.49 -38.89
N ILE A 362 -9.19 -5.80 -38.78
CA ILE A 362 -9.46 -6.78 -39.85
C ILE A 362 -10.82 -7.41 -39.58
N GLU A 363 -11.67 -7.50 -40.60
CA GLU A 363 -13.02 -8.05 -40.45
C GLU A 363 -13.00 -9.58 -40.35
N ASN A 364 -13.52 -10.13 -39.25
CA ASN A 364 -13.59 -11.57 -39.00
C ASN A 364 -14.94 -11.93 -38.37
N THR A 365 -15.91 -12.26 -39.23
CA THR A 365 -17.30 -12.54 -38.83
C THR A 365 -17.43 -13.69 -37.83
N LYS A 366 -16.56 -14.70 -37.91
CA LYS A 366 -16.52 -15.84 -36.97
C LYS A 366 -16.01 -15.43 -35.58
N TYR A 367 -15.11 -14.46 -35.50
CA TYR A 367 -14.63 -13.90 -34.23
C TYR A 367 -15.66 -12.91 -33.64
N SER A 368 -16.23 -12.03 -34.48
CA SER A 368 -17.27 -11.09 -34.06
C SER A 368 -18.51 -11.78 -33.49
N SER A 369 -18.88 -12.98 -33.96
CA SER A 369 -19.99 -13.76 -33.38
C SER A 369 -19.72 -14.31 -31.97
N PHE A 370 -18.46 -14.33 -31.50
CA PHE A 370 -18.11 -14.63 -30.10
C PHE A 370 -17.83 -13.38 -29.26
N GLN A 371 -17.38 -12.27 -29.87
CA GLN A 371 -17.26 -10.97 -29.18
C GLN A 371 -18.61 -10.32 -28.88
N ASN A 372 -19.61 -10.52 -29.74
CA ASN A 372 -20.96 -10.01 -29.54
C ASN A 372 -21.63 -10.68 -28.33
N GLN A 373 -21.52 -10.06 -27.16
CA GLN A 373 -22.28 -10.42 -25.96
C GLN A 373 -23.78 -10.38 -26.26
N GLN A 374 -24.52 -11.40 -25.86
CA GLN A 374 -25.98 -11.33 -25.87
C GLN A 374 -26.47 -10.52 -24.68
N SER A 375 -27.68 -9.94 -24.73
CA SER A 375 -28.21 -9.09 -23.64
C SER A 375 -28.14 -9.78 -22.27
N LYS A 376 -28.37 -11.10 -22.24
CA LYS A 376 -28.24 -11.91 -21.04
C LYS A 376 -26.80 -12.05 -20.53
N ASP A 377 -25.79 -12.13 -21.41
CA ASP A 377 -24.37 -12.12 -21.01
C ASP A 377 -24.00 -10.82 -20.28
N ILE A 378 -24.71 -9.72 -20.59
CA ILE A 378 -24.52 -8.39 -19.99
C ILE A 378 -25.27 -8.30 -18.66
N GLU A 379 -26.53 -8.76 -18.60
CA GLU A 379 -27.33 -8.83 -17.37
C GLU A 379 -26.69 -9.74 -16.31
N ASP A 380 -26.31 -10.97 -16.68
CA ASP A 380 -25.67 -11.93 -15.77
C ASP A 380 -24.30 -11.40 -15.27
N LYS A 381 -23.53 -10.71 -16.13
CA LYS A 381 -22.28 -10.04 -15.77
C LYS A 381 -22.51 -8.93 -14.73
N LEU A 382 -23.45 -8.02 -15.00
CA LEU A 382 -23.76 -6.92 -14.10
C LEU A 382 -24.28 -7.45 -12.76
N ALA A 383 -25.27 -8.33 -12.78
CA ALA A 383 -25.87 -8.91 -11.57
C ALA A 383 -24.83 -9.64 -10.70
N HIS A 384 -23.91 -10.39 -11.33
CA HIS A 384 -22.83 -11.07 -10.60
C HIS A 384 -21.91 -10.09 -9.87
N HIS A 385 -21.51 -8.97 -10.49
CA HIS A 385 -20.70 -7.96 -9.82
C HIS A 385 -21.45 -7.10 -8.83
N PHE A 386 -22.71 -6.75 -9.11
CA PHE A 386 -23.56 -6.05 -8.14
C PHE A 386 -23.67 -6.85 -6.83
N PHE A 387 -23.76 -8.18 -6.94
CA PHE A 387 -23.74 -9.09 -5.81
C PHE A 387 -22.34 -9.23 -5.17
N LYS A 388 -21.31 -9.58 -5.95
CA LYS A 388 -19.95 -9.87 -5.45
C LYS A 388 -19.34 -8.71 -4.68
N ASN A 389 -19.38 -7.51 -5.27
CA ASN A 389 -18.69 -6.32 -4.74
C ASN A 389 -19.64 -5.40 -3.95
N HIS A 390 -20.69 -5.99 -3.34
CA HIS A 390 -21.60 -5.36 -2.36
C HIS A 390 -22.14 -3.99 -2.83
N LEU A 391 -22.59 -3.98 -4.08
CA LEU A 391 -22.61 -2.82 -4.96
C LEU A 391 -24.04 -2.27 -5.08
N LYS A 392 -24.20 -0.96 -5.31
CA LYS A 392 -25.53 -0.31 -5.50
C LYS A 392 -25.68 0.54 -6.74
N CYS A 393 -24.59 1.12 -7.24
CA CYS A 393 -24.55 1.91 -8.47
C CYS A 393 -23.16 1.78 -9.10
N ILE A 394 -23.11 1.90 -10.42
CA ILE A 394 -21.89 2.07 -11.22
C ILE A 394 -22.05 3.41 -11.92
N ARG A 395 -21.03 4.29 -11.91
CA ARG A 395 -21.11 5.61 -12.55
C ARG A 395 -19.85 5.92 -13.35
N TYR A 396 -19.95 5.71 -14.65
CA TYR A 396 -19.01 6.26 -15.62
C TYR A 396 -19.22 7.78 -15.75
N GLY A 397 -18.13 8.55 -15.75
CA GLY A 397 -18.11 10.01 -15.91
C GLY A 397 -17.03 10.47 -16.88
#